data_AF-A0A6J5H440-F1
#
_entry.id   AF-A0A6J5H440-F1
#
_cell.length_a   1.000
_cell.length_b   1.000
_cell.length_c   1.000
_cell.angle_alpha   90.00
_cell.angle_beta   90.00
_cell.angle_gamma   90.00
#
_symmetry.space_group_name_H-M   'P 1'
#
loop_
_entity.id
_entity.type
_entity.pdbx_description
1 polymer ?
#
loop_
_entity_poly.entity_id
_entity_poly.type
_entity_poly.pdbx_seq_one_letter_code
_entity_poly.pdbx_strand_id
1 'polypeptide(L)'
;MRNYERNAPISDSNLKCTSTQNSMIDLLTTSCLVSIAIAVAVICIGQYIIEFLALWLSGDSGIHDRVFSAQAVWQQLIIGCLIAPAIETLIFQCFILEGFFYCFRERFALIAWLTSVSAFTAAHWVGGVPLLKIAWAGAILSGIYLSEKSRQRNPIIATFLTHAIYNTIVFIQIHL
;
A
#
# COMPACT_ATOMS: atom_id res chain seq x y z
N MET A 1 2.33 -39.13 56.57
CA MET A 1 2.25 -37.80 55.91
C MET A 1 2.02 -38.04 54.43
N ARG A 2 0.75 -38.00 53.97
CA ARG A 2 0.39 -38.15 52.55
C ARG A 2 -0.07 -36.79 52.06
N ASN A 3 0.69 -36.21 51.13
CA ASN A 3 0.33 -35.00 50.40
C ASN A 3 -0.87 -35.32 49.51
N TYR A 4 -2.07 -34.93 49.97
CA TYR A 4 -3.28 -34.89 49.17
C TYR A 4 -3.30 -33.55 48.45
N GLU A 5 -2.54 -33.44 47.35
CA GLU A 5 -2.64 -32.31 46.45
C GLU A 5 -4.00 -32.38 45.74
N ARG A 6 -4.83 -31.37 46.05
CA ARG A 6 -6.15 -31.15 45.45
C ARG A 6 -5.98 -30.84 43.96
N ASN A 7 -6.23 -31.82 43.11
CA ASN A 7 -6.61 -31.58 41.72
C ASN A 7 -7.99 -30.91 41.72
N ALA A 8 -8.02 -29.58 41.81
CA ALA A 8 -9.24 -28.82 41.58
C ALA A 8 -9.67 -29.04 40.11
N PRO A 9 -10.93 -29.43 39.84
CA PRO A 9 -11.40 -29.59 38.48
C PRO A 9 -11.28 -28.24 37.77
N ILE A 10 -10.54 -28.22 36.66
CA ILE A 10 -10.46 -27.05 35.78
C ILE A 10 -11.89 -26.75 35.33
N SER A 11 -12.42 -25.62 35.78
CA SER A 11 -13.79 -25.20 35.52
C SER A 11 -14.07 -25.10 34.02
N ASP A 12 -15.07 -25.84 33.52
CA ASP A 12 -15.56 -25.83 32.12
C ASP A 12 -15.89 -24.41 31.59
N SER A 13 -16.11 -23.44 32.49
CA SER A 13 -16.33 -22.04 32.12
C SER A 13 -15.13 -21.39 31.43
N ASN A 14 -13.90 -21.79 31.77
CA ASN A 14 -12.69 -21.25 31.15
C ASN A 14 -12.48 -21.75 29.71
N LEU A 15 -12.94 -22.98 29.40
CA LEU A 15 -12.87 -23.57 28.06
C LEU A 15 -13.83 -22.91 27.07
N LYS A 16 -15.03 -22.49 27.52
CA LYS A 16 -15.98 -21.76 26.66
C LYS A 16 -15.53 -20.34 26.33
N CYS A 17 -14.87 -19.67 27.28
CA CYS A 17 -14.38 -18.31 27.09
C CYS A 17 -13.28 -18.24 26.01
N THR A 18 -12.31 -19.17 26.05
CA THR A 18 -11.21 -19.23 25.07
C THR A 18 -11.67 -19.64 23.68
N SER A 19 -12.63 -20.57 23.58
CA SER A 19 -13.22 -20.97 22.30
C SER A 19 -13.91 -19.80 21.58
N THR A 20 -14.69 -19.00 22.30
CA THR A 20 -15.42 -17.87 21.73
C THR A 20 -14.45 -16.76 21.30
N GLN A 21 -13.42 -16.51 22.09
CA GLN A 21 -12.39 -15.51 21.79
C GLN A 21 -11.60 -15.83 20.51
N ASN A 22 -11.21 -17.10 20.31
CA ASN A 22 -10.49 -17.52 19.10
C ASN A 22 -11.37 -17.38 17.85
N SER A 23 -12.66 -17.72 17.93
CA SER A 23 -13.57 -17.59 16.79
C SER A 23 -13.78 -16.15 16.33
N MET A 24 -13.79 -15.18 17.25
CA MET A 24 -13.88 -13.76 16.91
C MET A 24 -12.60 -13.23 16.25
N ILE A 25 -11.43 -13.69 16.73
CA ILE A 25 -10.14 -13.34 16.12
C ILE A 25 -10.08 -13.88 14.68
N ASP A 26 -10.46 -15.13 14.46
CA ASP A 26 -10.44 -15.74 13.12
C ASP A 26 -11.40 -15.02 12.16
N LEU A 27 -12.59 -14.66 12.62
CA LEU A 27 -13.56 -13.92 11.82
C LEU A 27 -13.02 -12.53 11.41
N LEU A 28 -12.47 -11.77 12.36
CA LEU A 28 -11.89 -10.45 12.11
C LEU A 28 -10.68 -10.52 11.16
N THR A 29 -9.84 -11.54 11.35
CA THR A 29 -8.64 -11.76 10.52
C THR A 29 -9.06 -12.07 9.08
N THR A 30 -10.08 -12.92 8.92
CA THR A 30 -10.59 -13.32 7.60
C THR A 30 -11.20 -12.12 6.86
N SER A 31 -12.04 -11.32 7.52
CA SER A 31 -12.64 -10.12 6.91
C SER A 31 -11.59 -9.08 6.49
N CYS A 32 -10.50 -8.93 7.25
CA CYS A 32 -9.43 -8.02 6.86
C CYS A 32 -8.63 -8.52 5.66
N LEU A 33 -8.25 -9.81 5.65
CA LEU A 33 -7.55 -10.41 4.52
C LEU A 33 -8.36 -10.30 3.22
N VAL A 34 -9.67 -10.51 3.32
CA VAL A 34 -10.60 -10.28 2.20
C VAL A 34 -10.57 -8.82 1.74
N SER A 35 -10.57 -7.85 2.67
CA SER A 35 -10.52 -6.41 2.32
C SER A 35 -9.21 -6.02 1.64
N ILE A 36 -8.06 -6.51 2.12
CA ILE A 36 -6.75 -6.31 1.50
C ILE A 36 -6.71 -6.95 0.11
N ALA A 37 -7.20 -8.18 -0.03
CA ALA A 37 -7.26 -8.87 -1.32
C ALA A 37 -8.14 -8.13 -2.33
N ILE A 38 -9.31 -7.61 -1.90
CA ILE A 38 -10.17 -6.77 -2.73
C ILE A 38 -9.44 -5.50 -3.13
N ALA A 39 -8.74 -4.83 -2.23
CA ALA A 39 -7.99 -3.62 -2.54
C ALA A 39 -6.89 -3.87 -3.58
N VAL A 40 -6.11 -4.94 -3.40
CA VAL A 40 -5.10 -5.36 -4.38
C VAL A 40 -5.74 -5.65 -5.73
N ALA A 41 -6.85 -6.40 -5.74
CA ALA A 41 -7.58 -6.71 -6.97
C ALA A 41 -8.09 -5.44 -7.67
N VAL A 42 -8.66 -4.49 -6.93
CA VAL A 42 -9.13 -3.20 -7.47
C VAL A 42 -7.97 -2.39 -8.04
N ILE A 43 -6.79 -2.38 -7.39
CA ILE A 43 -5.60 -1.69 -7.90
C ILE A 43 -5.13 -2.34 -9.21
N CYS A 44 -5.03 -3.68 -9.25
CA CYS A 44 -4.62 -4.41 -10.46
C CYS A 44 -5.61 -4.20 -11.61
N ILE A 45 -6.91 -4.26 -11.32
CA ILE A 45 -7.97 -3.99 -12.31
C ILE A 45 -7.91 -2.53 -12.77
N GLY A 46 -7.69 -1.58 -11.85
CA GLY A 46 -7.55 -0.17 -12.15
C GLY A 46 -6.38 0.10 -13.11
N GLN A 47 -5.22 -0.51 -12.85
CA GLN A 47 -4.06 -0.43 -13.74
C GLN A 47 -4.37 -1.01 -15.12
N TYR A 48 -4.99 -2.19 -15.18
CA TYR A 48 -5.40 -2.80 -16.44
C TYR A 48 -6.38 -1.93 -17.22
N ILE A 49 -7.35 -1.29 -16.55
CA ILE A 49 -8.32 -0.39 -17.18
C ILE A 49 -7.62 0.87 -17.70
N ILE A 50 -6.69 1.46 -16.94
CA ILE A 50 -5.93 2.64 -17.35
C ILE A 50 -5.07 2.32 -18.58
N GLU A 51 -4.36 1.19 -18.57
CA GLU A 51 -3.59 0.72 -19.74
C GLU A 51 -4.50 0.45 -20.94
N PHE A 52 -5.64 -0.20 -20.75
CA PHE A 52 -6.60 -0.49 -21.80
C PHE A 52 -7.19 0.79 -22.41
N LEU A 53 -7.57 1.77 -21.59
CA LEU A 53 -8.05 3.07 -22.06
C LEU A 53 -6.94 3.84 -22.77
N ALA A 54 -5.71 3.80 -22.27
CA ALA A 54 -4.57 4.43 -22.92
C ALA A 54 -4.30 3.81 -24.30
N LEU A 55 -4.36 2.48 -24.44
CA LEU A 55 -4.30 1.76 -25.70
C LEU A 55 -5.42 2.15 -26.65
N TRP A 56 -6.65 2.14 -26.16
CA TRP A 56 -7.83 2.42 -26.97
C TRP A 56 -7.84 3.86 -27.50
N LEU A 57 -7.40 4.82 -26.68
CA LEU A 57 -7.29 6.23 -27.07
C LEU A 57 -6.08 6.51 -27.97
N SER A 58 -4.97 5.79 -27.80
CA SER A 58 -3.70 6.09 -28.49
C SER A 58 -3.49 5.26 -29.77
N GLY A 59 -4.20 4.14 -29.93
CA GLY A 59 -4.16 3.29 -31.13
C GLY A 59 -2.83 2.56 -31.39
N ASP A 60 -1.86 2.65 -30.48
CA ASP A 60 -0.50 2.13 -30.64
C ASP A 60 -0.16 1.14 -29.51
N SER A 61 0.27 -0.07 -29.88
CA SER A 61 0.66 -1.15 -28.95
C SER A 61 2.04 -0.93 -28.31
N GLY A 62 2.75 0.15 -28.66
CA GLY A 62 4.00 0.59 -28.03
C GLY A 62 3.79 1.39 -26.75
N ILE A 63 3.08 0.83 -25.76
CA ILE A 63 2.66 1.55 -24.53
C ILE A 63 3.85 2.00 -23.68
N HIS A 64 4.95 1.24 -23.67
CA HIS A 64 6.01 1.44 -22.67
C HIS A 64 6.81 2.73 -22.81
N ASP A 65 6.89 3.34 -24.00
CA ASP A 65 7.62 4.60 -24.20
C ASP A 65 6.72 5.81 -24.46
N ARG A 66 5.38 5.63 -24.56
CA ARG A 66 4.53 6.63 -25.26
C ARG A 66 3.18 7.00 -24.66
N VAL A 67 2.78 6.52 -23.49
CA VAL A 67 1.48 6.96 -22.89
C VAL A 67 1.43 8.49 -22.69
N PHE A 68 2.58 9.09 -22.39
CA PHE A 68 2.70 10.54 -22.22
C PHE A 68 3.52 11.24 -23.30
N SER A 69 4.25 10.52 -24.16
CA SER A 69 5.13 11.16 -25.17
C SER A 69 4.36 11.99 -26.20
N ALA A 70 3.07 11.69 -26.42
CA ALA A 70 2.20 12.44 -27.31
C ALA A 70 1.55 13.68 -26.64
N GLN A 71 1.67 13.81 -25.32
CA GLN A 71 1.07 14.91 -24.56
C GLN A 71 2.02 16.11 -24.45
N ALA A 72 1.46 17.30 -24.31
CA ALA A 72 2.26 18.51 -24.11
C ALA A 72 3.06 18.41 -22.80
N VAL A 73 4.29 18.93 -22.80
CA VAL A 73 5.22 18.87 -21.65
C VAL A 73 4.57 19.33 -20.34
N TRP A 74 3.73 20.36 -20.38
CA TRP A 74 3.02 20.85 -19.20
C TRP A 74 1.97 19.86 -18.66
N GLN A 75 1.32 19.06 -19.52
CA GLN A 75 0.37 18.03 -19.10
C GLN A 75 1.10 16.89 -18.40
N GLN A 76 2.23 16.47 -18.96
CA GLN A 76 3.10 15.46 -18.35
C GLN A 76 3.61 15.91 -16.98
N LEU A 77 3.97 17.20 -16.84
CA LEU A 77 4.36 17.78 -15.56
C LEU A 77 3.22 17.73 -14.53
N ILE A 78 2.02 18.22 -14.87
CA ILE A 78 0.89 18.24 -13.93
C ILE A 78 0.45 16.82 -13.56
N ILE A 79 0.29 15.95 -14.55
CA ILE A 79 -0.21 14.59 -14.33
C ILE A 79 0.86 13.75 -13.61
N GLY A 80 2.07 13.69 -14.15
CA GLY A 80 3.14 12.83 -13.62
C GLY A 80 3.77 13.33 -12.32
N CYS A 81 3.78 14.64 -12.07
CA CYS A 81 4.46 15.20 -10.89
C CYS A 81 3.50 15.65 -9.78
N LEU A 82 2.20 15.81 -10.05
CA LEU A 82 1.22 16.21 -9.01
C LEU A 82 0.09 15.20 -8.87
N ILE A 83 -0.66 14.93 -9.95
CA ILE A 83 -1.89 14.14 -9.86
C ILE A 83 -1.57 12.67 -9.55
N ALA A 84 -0.67 12.04 -10.30
CA ALA A 84 -0.28 10.65 -10.09
C ALA A 84 0.33 10.45 -8.70
N PRO A 85 1.33 11.24 -8.24
CA PRO A 85 1.85 11.15 -6.88
C PRO A 85 0.80 11.29 -5.79
N ALA A 86 -0.20 12.17 -5.97
CA ALA A 86 -1.29 12.34 -5.01
C ALA A 86 -2.14 11.07 -4.91
N ILE A 87 -2.57 10.52 -6.06
CA ILE A 87 -3.37 9.29 -6.12
C ILE A 87 -2.58 8.11 -5.54
N GLU A 88 -1.33 7.95 -5.94
CA GLU A 88 -0.45 6.89 -5.47
C GLU A 88 -0.20 6.98 -3.97
N THR A 89 0.01 8.20 -3.43
CA THR A 89 0.16 8.41 -1.99
C THR A 89 -1.09 7.98 -1.22
N LEU A 90 -2.28 8.32 -1.74
CA LEU A 90 -3.55 7.96 -1.11
C LEU A 90 -3.80 6.45 -1.16
N ILE A 91 -3.47 5.78 -2.27
CA ILE A 91 -3.70 4.35 -2.44
C ILE A 91 -2.65 3.54 -1.68
N PHE A 92 -1.38 3.73 -1.99
CA PHE A 92 -0.33 2.81 -1.56
C PHE A 92 0.14 3.10 -0.15
N GLN A 93 0.27 4.36 0.25
CA GLN A 93 0.70 4.69 1.61
C GLN A 93 -0.50 4.85 2.54
N CYS A 94 -1.43 5.75 2.24
CA CYS A 94 -2.54 6.02 3.15
C CYS A 94 -3.47 4.81 3.30
N PHE A 95 -4.12 4.36 2.22
CA PHE A 95 -5.16 3.34 2.31
C PHE A 95 -4.61 1.98 2.80
N ILE A 96 -3.47 1.52 2.28
CA ILE A 96 -2.87 0.25 2.71
C ILE A 96 -2.38 0.34 4.16
N LEU A 97 -1.62 1.38 4.55
CA LEU A 97 -1.08 1.45 5.92
C LEU A 97 -2.19 1.68 6.96
N GLU A 98 -3.13 2.60 6.70
CA GLU A 98 -4.26 2.85 7.61
C GLU A 98 -5.19 1.64 7.68
N GLY A 99 -5.51 1.00 6.55
CA GLY A 99 -6.31 -0.22 6.52
C GLY A 99 -5.65 -1.35 7.30
N PHE A 100 -4.33 -1.50 7.17
CA PHE A 100 -3.58 -2.48 7.94
C PHE A 100 -3.62 -2.19 9.45
N PHE A 101 -3.42 -0.93 9.86
CA PHE A 101 -3.45 -0.55 11.27
C PHE A 101 -4.84 -0.64 11.88
N TYR A 102 -5.88 -0.36 11.10
CA TYR A 102 -7.27 -0.57 11.50
C TYR A 102 -7.53 -2.04 11.84
N CYS A 103 -7.01 -2.98 11.03
CA CYS A 103 -7.23 -4.40 11.26
C CYS A 103 -6.32 -5.03 12.33
N PHE A 104 -5.02 -4.73 12.29
CA PHE A 104 -3.99 -5.51 12.99
C PHE A 104 -3.34 -4.77 14.15
N ARG A 105 -3.67 -3.47 14.34
CA ARG A 105 -3.05 -2.55 15.30
C ARG A 105 -1.59 -2.24 14.93
N GLU A 106 -1.00 -1.24 15.59
CA GLU A 106 0.32 -0.70 15.23
C GLU A 106 1.50 -1.65 15.47
N ARG A 107 1.32 -2.72 16.25
CA ARG A 107 2.40 -3.70 16.55
C ARG A 107 2.96 -4.42 15.32
N PHE A 108 2.27 -4.35 14.19
CA PHE A 108 2.68 -4.95 12.93
C PHE A 108 3.14 -3.91 11.89
N ALA A 109 3.68 -2.77 12.33
CA ALA A 109 4.13 -1.70 11.45
C ALA A 109 5.11 -2.16 10.37
N LEU A 110 6.01 -3.10 10.70
CA LEU A 110 6.94 -3.67 9.71
C LEU A 110 6.20 -4.43 8.59
N ILE A 111 5.17 -5.20 8.93
CA ILE A 111 4.39 -5.95 7.95
C ILE A 111 3.56 -4.97 7.10
N ALA A 112 2.90 -4.00 7.72
CA ALA A 112 2.17 -2.94 7.01
C ALA A 112 3.08 -2.20 6.00
N TRP A 113 4.28 -1.84 6.44
CA TRP A 113 5.31 -1.23 5.60
C TRP A 113 5.68 -2.13 4.43
N LEU A 114 6.03 -3.40 4.67
CA LEU A 114 6.37 -4.36 3.61
C LEU A 114 5.21 -4.55 2.62
N THR A 115 3.96 -4.59 3.09
CA THR A 115 2.77 -4.70 2.23
C THR A 115 2.61 -3.47 1.34
N SER A 116 2.75 -2.26 1.89
CA SER A 116 2.72 -1.00 1.13
C SER A 116 3.82 -0.97 0.06
N VAL A 117 5.06 -1.32 0.44
CA VAL A 117 6.20 -1.36 -0.50
C VAL A 117 5.96 -2.36 -1.62
N SER A 118 5.49 -3.56 -1.28
CA SER A 118 5.24 -4.62 -2.26
C SER A 118 4.13 -4.25 -3.23
N ALA A 119 3.03 -3.67 -2.73
CA ALA A 119 1.93 -3.21 -3.56
C ALA A 119 2.35 -2.07 -4.49
N PHE A 120 3.08 -1.08 -3.98
CA PHE A 120 3.63 0.01 -4.79
C PHE A 120 4.57 -0.53 -5.88
N THR A 121 5.46 -1.46 -5.52
CA THR A 121 6.40 -2.06 -6.47
C THR A 121 5.70 -2.87 -7.55
N ALA A 122 4.72 -3.69 -7.17
CA ALA A 122 3.95 -4.51 -8.08
C ALA A 122 3.15 -3.65 -9.08
N ALA A 123 2.60 -2.52 -8.63
CA ALA A 123 1.88 -1.59 -9.49
C ALA A 123 2.76 -0.94 -10.59
N HIS A 124 4.08 -0.97 -10.42
CA HIS A 124 5.05 -0.42 -11.38
C HIS A 124 5.83 -1.52 -12.12
N TRP A 125 5.45 -2.79 -11.98
CA TRP A 125 6.14 -3.90 -12.66
C TRP A 125 6.13 -3.75 -14.18
N VAL A 126 5.08 -3.13 -14.71
CA VAL A 126 4.88 -2.87 -16.14
C VAL A 126 5.58 -1.57 -16.57
N GLY A 127 6.36 -0.89 -15.71
CA GLY A 127 6.95 0.41 -16.03
C GLY A 127 8.28 0.39 -16.78
N GLY A 128 8.91 -0.77 -17.00
CA GLY A 128 10.27 -0.87 -17.57
C GLY A 128 11.39 -0.29 -16.68
N VAL A 129 11.05 0.40 -15.59
CA VAL A 129 11.98 0.91 -14.58
C VAL A 129 12.52 -0.27 -13.75
N PRO A 130 13.82 -0.28 -13.39
CA PRO A 130 14.36 -1.31 -12.53
C PRO A 130 13.56 -1.44 -11.23
N LEU A 131 12.97 -2.61 -11.01
CA LEU A 131 12.09 -2.91 -9.87
C LEU A 131 12.72 -2.56 -8.52
N LEU A 132 14.03 -2.74 -8.40
CA LEU A 132 14.78 -2.39 -7.19
C LEU A 132 14.71 -0.89 -6.90
N LYS A 133 14.76 -0.03 -7.93
CA LYS A 133 14.65 1.43 -7.80
C LYS A 133 13.24 1.82 -7.32
N ILE A 134 12.21 1.21 -7.89
CA ILE A 134 10.82 1.41 -7.48
C ILE A 134 10.59 0.93 -6.05
N ALA A 135 11.10 -0.26 -5.70
CA ALA A 135 10.98 -0.81 -4.35
C ALA A 135 11.62 0.12 -3.31
N TRP A 136 12.79 0.68 -3.63
CA TRP A 136 13.43 1.70 -2.78
C TRP A 136 12.59 2.97 -2.65
N ALA A 137 11.99 3.46 -3.73
CA ALA A 137 11.10 4.62 -3.67
C ALA A 137 9.89 4.33 -2.77
N GLY A 138 9.20 3.20 -2.98
CA GLY A 138 8.08 2.76 -2.15
C GLY A 138 8.46 2.60 -0.68
N ALA A 139 9.65 2.07 -0.40
CA ALA A 139 10.22 1.92 0.95
C ALA A 139 10.42 3.26 1.64
N ILE A 140 11.02 4.24 0.95
CA ILE A 140 11.23 5.60 1.46
C ILE A 140 9.90 6.29 1.72
N LEU A 141 8.97 6.28 0.74
CA LEU A 141 7.67 6.95 0.86
C LEU A 141 6.83 6.38 2.01
N SER A 142 6.78 5.05 2.14
CA SER A 142 6.09 4.37 3.23
C SER A 142 6.77 4.65 4.58
N GLY A 143 8.10 4.75 4.61
CA GLY A 143 8.87 5.12 5.80
C GLY A 143 8.58 6.55 6.26
N ILE A 144 8.53 7.51 5.34
CA ILE A 144 8.16 8.91 5.62
C ILE A 144 6.74 8.97 6.19
N TYR A 145 5.79 8.24 5.58
CA TYR A 145 4.42 8.20 6.05
C TYR A 145 4.35 7.73 7.52
N LEU A 146 4.99 6.60 7.84
CA LEU A 146 5.02 6.06 9.20
C LEU A 146 5.76 7.00 10.18
N SER A 147 6.85 7.62 9.75
CA SER A 147 7.62 8.56 10.57
C SER A 147 6.78 9.77 10.95
N GLU A 148 6.12 10.41 9.98
CA GLU A 148 5.30 11.59 10.22
C GLU A 148 4.01 11.25 10.99
N LYS A 149 3.43 10.06 10.77
CA LYS A 149 2.32 9.55 11.59
C LYS A 149 2.72 9.37 13.05
N SER A 150 3.89 8.79 13.31
CA SER A 150 4.40 8.60 14.69
C SER A 150 4.63 9.94 15.43
N ARG A 151 4.86 11.01 14.68
CA ARG A 151 5.01 12.39 15.17
C ARG A 151 3.69 13.15 15.32
N GLN A 152 2.53 12.50 15.10
CA GLN A 152 1.20 13.12 15.09
C GLN A 152 1.09 14.31 14.10
N ARG A 153 1.84 14.28 13.00
CA ARG A 153 1.77 15.26 11.91
C ARG A 153 0.82 14.77 10.82
N ASN A 154 0.74 15.49 9.70
CA ASN A 154 -0.02 15.04 8.53
C ASN A 154 0.88 14.19 7.61
N PRO A 155 0.85 12.84 7.70
CA PRO A 155 1.74 11.98 6.93
C PRO A 155 1.43 12.01 5.42
N ILE A 156 0.16 12.23 5.05
CA ILE A 156 -0.27 12.26 3.65
C ILE A 156 0.42 13.42 2.92
N ILE A 157 0.40 14.62 3.50
CA ILE A 157 0.99 15.82 2.87
C ILE A 157 2.50 15.65 2.72
N ALA A 158 3.20 15.18 3.77
CA ALA A 158 4.65 15.02 3.73
C ALA A 158 5.11 13.97 2.71
N THR A 159 4.43 12.82 2.65
CA THR A 159 4.71 11.77 1.66
C THR A 159 4.39 12.25 0.25
N PHE A 160 3.24 12.89 0.04
CA PHE A 160 2.84 13.45 -1.26
C PHE A 160 3.87 14.45 -1.78
N LEU A 161 4.25 15.44 -0.97
CA LEU A 161 5.23 16.45 -1.37
C LEU A 161 6.57 15.82 -1.72
N THR A 162 7.03 14.85 -0.91
CA THR A 162 8.26 14.12 -1.21
C THR A 162 8.17 13.38 -2.54
N HIS A 163 7.05 12.71 -2.78
CA HIS A 163 6.80 11.96 -4.01
C HIS A 163 6.74 12.88 -5.24
N ALA A 164 6.01 13.99 -5.13
CA ALA A 164 5.91 15.01 -6.17
C ALA A 164 7.27 15.63 -6.52
N ILE A 165 8.09 15.95 -5.51
CA ILE A 165 9.46 16.46 -5.71
C ILE A 165 10.32 15.42 -6.43
N TYR A 166 10.27 14.16 -5.99
CA TYR A 166 11.02 13.08 -6.64
C TYR A 166 10.61 12.92 -8.12
N ASN A 167 9.31 12.87 -8.42
CA ASN A 167 8.84 12.78 -9.81
C ASN A 167 9.20 14.02 -10.62
N THR A 168 9.20 15.21 -10.03
CA THR A 168 9.65 16.44 -10.70
C THR A 168 11.14 16.36 -11.06
N ILE A 169 11.99 15.84 -10.17
CA ILE A 169 13.43 15.65 -10.45
C ILE A 169 13.61 14.68 -11.61
N VAL A 170 12.91 13.54 -11.58
CA VAL A 170 12.97 12.55 -12.67
C VAL A 170 12.45 13.15 -13.98
N PHE A 171 11.37 13.92 -13.93
CA PHE A 171 10.81 14.60 -15.09
C PHE A 171 11.81 15.56 -15.74
N ILE A 172 12.48 16.38 -14.90
CA ILE A 172 13.53 17.31 -15.34
C ILE A 172 14.69 16.55 -16.00
N GLN A 173 15.13 15.43 -15.41
CA GLN A 173 16.21 14.60 -15.96
C GLN A 173 15.89 13.98 -17.33
N ILE A 174 14.60 13.80 -17.64
CA ILE A 174 14.16 13.24 -18.92
C ILE A 174 14.07 14.33 -20.00
N HIS A 175 13.80 15.58 -19.62
CA HIS A 175 13.50 16.68 -20.54
C HIS A 175 14.64 17.71 -20.72
N LEU A 176 15.72 17.61 -19.94
CA LEU A 176 16.96 18.41 -20.09
C LEU A 176 18.09 17.53 -20.61
#